data_AF-A0A2H9U7G3-F1
#
_entry.id   AF-A0A2H9U7G3-F1
#
_cell.length_a   1.000
_cell.length_b   1.000
_cell.length_c   1.000
_cell.angle_alpha   90.00
_cell.angle_beta   90.00
_cell.angle_gamma   90.00
#
_symmetry.space_group_name_H-M   'P 1'
#
loop_
_entity.id
_entity.type
_entity.pdbx_description
1 polymer ?
#
loop_
_entity_poly.entity_id
_entity_poly.type
_entity_poly.pdbx_seq_one_letter_code
_entity_poly.pdbx_strand_id
1 'polypeptide(L)' 'MKSREHYSQEFRAEAVRLVLEQGLSQAEAATRVGIAKGTLSNWGVAAKGG' A
#
# COMPACT_ATOMS: atom_id res chain seq x y z
N MET A 1 1.98 -13.35 -18.74
CA MET A 1 2.38 -12.04 -18.19
C MET A 1 1.39 -11.66 -17.11
N LYS A 2 1.81 -11.51 -15.85
CA LYS A 2 0.93 -11.04 -14.78
C LYS A 2 0.72 -9.54 -15.00
N SER A 3 -0.48 -9.20 -15.44
CA SER A 3 -0.92 -7.83 -15.66
C SER A 3 -0.57 -7.01 -14.44
N ARG A 4 0.14 -5.90 -14.64
CA ARG A 4 0.43 -4.95 -13.59
C ARG A 4 -0.92 -4.45 -13.10
N GLU A 5 -1.37 -4.93 -11.95
CA GLU A 5 -2.60 -4.48 -11.33
C GLU A 5 -2.45 -2.97 -11.11
N HIS A 6 -3.09 -2.19 -11.96
CA HIS A 6 -3.03 -0.73 -11.93
C HIS A 6 -3.92 -0.25 -10.79
N TYR A 7 -3.42 -0.33 -9.57
CA TYR A 7 -4.07 0.30 -8.43
C TYR A 7 -4.09 1.82 -8.66
N SER A 8 -5.27 2.42 -8.49
CA SER A 8 -5.44 3.87 -8.59
C SER A 8 -4.57 4.58 -7.54
N GLN A 9 -4.13 5.80 -7.84
CA GLN A 9 -3.34 6.60 -6.90
C GLN A 9 -4.09 6.85 -5.59
N GLU A 10 -5.40 7.06 -5.67
CA GLU A 10 -6.30 7.22 -4.52
C GLU A 10 -6.29 5.98 -3.62
N PHE A 11 -6.28 4.79 -4.24
CA PHE A 11 -6.25 3.52 -3.53
C PHE A 11 -4.91 3.28 -2.84
N ARG A 12 -3.79 3.61 -3.51
CA ARG A 12 -2.46 3.60 -2.87
C ARG A 12 -2.39 4.61 -1.73
N ALA A 13 -2.95 5.80 -1.92
CA ALA A 13 -2.96 6.85 -0.89
C ALA A 13 -3.76 6.41 0.34
N GLU A 14 -4.93 5.78 0.16
CA GLU A 14 -5.71 5.24 1.28
C GLU A 14 -4.91 4.19 2.07
N ALA A 15 -4.26 3.24 1.38
CA ALA A 15 -3.44 2.24 2.05
C ALA A 15 -2.25 2.84 2.83
N VAL A 16 -1.62 3.88 2.29
CA VAL A 16 -0.52 4.61 2.97
C VAL A 16 -1.04 5.45 4.13
N ARG A 17 -2.22 6.08 3.99
CA ARG A 17 -2.90 6.83 5.05
C ARG A 17 -3.24 5.95 6.23
N LEU A 18 -3.68 4.72 6.02
CA LEU A 18 -3.89 3.76 7.10
C LEU A 18 -2.61 3.49 7.91
N VAL A 19 -1.46 3.39 7.24
CA VAL A 19 -0.16 3.17 7.93
C VAL A 19 0.30 4.44 8.65
N LEU A 20 0.20 5.60 8.01
CA LEU A 20 0.74 6.86 8.53
C LEU A 20 -0.19 7.56 9.54
N GLU A 21 -1.50 7.60 9.28
CA GLU A 21 -2.49 8.28 10.13
C GLU A 21 -2.98 7.39 11.28
N GLN A 22 -3.24 6.10 11.02
CA GLN A 22 -3.70 5.18 12.07
C GLN A 22 -2.56 4.41 12.75
N GLY A 23 -1.31 4.55 12.29
CA GLY A 23 -0.18 3.81 12.82
C GLY A 23 -0.28 2.29 12.58
N LEU A 24 -1.10 1.86 11.61
CA LEU A 24 -1.29 0.45 11.31
C LEU A 24 -0.02 -0.15 10.70
N SER A 25 0.25 -1.41 11.02
CA SER A 25 1.30 -2.16 10.34
C SER A 25 0.95 -2.36 8.86
N GLN A 26 1.96 -2.46 7.99
CA GLN A 26 1.75 -2.70 6.56
C GLN A 26 0.90 -3.95 6.28
N ALA A 27 0.95 -4.98 7.13
CA ALA A 27 0.09 -6.15 6.99
C ALA A 27 -1.39 -5.81 7.25
N GLU A 28 -1.67 -5.05 8.32
CA GLU A 28 -3.01 -4.64 8.73
C GLU A 28 -3.64 -3.71 7.69
N ALA A 29 -2.89 -2.70 7.24
CA ALA A 29 -3.34 -1.78 6.21
C ALA A 29 -3.59 -2.52 4.88
N ALA A 30 -2.73 -3.46 4.50
CA ALA A 30 -2.90 -4.26 3.30
C ALA A 30 -4.17 -5.15 3.37
N THR A 31 -4.41 -5.81 4.50
CA THR A 31 -5.64 -6.57 4.74
C THR A 31 -6.88 -5.69 4.64
N ARG A 32 -6.82 -4.46 5.19
CA ARG A 32 -7.96 -3.54 5.25
C ARG A 32 -8.38 -3.01 3.89
N VAL A 33 -7.42 -2.74 2.99
CA VAL A 33 -7.72 -2.35 1.60
C VAL A 33 -7.81 -3.54 0.65
N GLY A 34 -7.51 -4.77 1.10
CA GLY A 34 -7.62 -5.98 0.29
C GLY A 34 -6.47 -6.21 -0.70
N ILE A 35 -5.24 -5.79 -0.36
CA ILE A 35 -4.04 -6.06 -1.16
C ILE A 35 -3.07 -6.99 -0.47
N ALA A 36 -2.14 -7.53 -1.26
CA ALA A 36 -1.00 -8.24 -0.71
C ALA A 36 -0.07 -7.28 0.04
N LYS A 37 0.40 -7.70 1.22
CA LYS A 37 1.42 -6.97 1.99
C LYS A 37 2.62 -6.55 1.13
N GLY A 38 3.09 -7.42 0.23
CA GLY A 38 4.21 -7.13 -0.67
C GLY A 38 3.98 -5.91 -1.56
N THR A 39 2.74 -5.71 -2.01
CA THR A 39 2.33 -4.54 -2.80
C THR A 39 2.44 -3.27 -1.95
N LEU A 40 1.94 -3.29 -0.71
CA LEU A 40 2.01 -2.15 0.19
C LEU A 40 3.44 -1.84 0.64
N SER A 41 4.25 -2.88 0.90
CA SER A 41 5.67 -2.72 1.22
C SER A 41 6.43 -2.08 0.06
N ASN A 42 6.16 -2.48 -1.20
CA ASN A 42 6.74 -1.84 -2.38
C ASN A 42 6.34 -0.36 -2.49
N TRP A 43 5.09 -0.01 -2.15
CA TRP A 43 4.63 1.38 -2.13
C TRP A 43 5.27 2.22 -1.02
N GLY A 44 5.51 1.65 0.15
CA GLY A 44 6.20 2.32 1.26
C GLY A 44 7.69 2.54 0.98
N VAL A 45 8.37 1.60 0.32
CA VAL A 45 9.78 1.75 -0.10
C VAL A 45 9.90 2.81 -1.20
N ALA A 46 9.01 2.78 -2.20
CA ALA A 46 8.98 3.79 -3.26
C ALA A 46 8.65 5.20 -2.72
N ALA A 47 7.98 5.32 -1.56
CA ALA A 47 7.73 6.61 -0.91
C ALA A 47 8.94 7.14 -0.11
N LYS A 48 9.91 6.27 0.23
CA LYS A 48 11.11 6.62 1.03
C LYS A 48 12.38 6.79 0.19
N GLY A 49 12.37 6.31 -1.05
CA GLY A 49 13.52 6.29 -1.96
C GLY A 49 13.55 7.39 -3.03
N GLY A 50 12.90 8.53 -2.80
CA GLY A 50 12.94 9.72 -3.67
C GLY A 50 13.41 10.93 -2.91
#